data_AF-A0A9P0HA57-F1
#
_entry.id   AF-A0A9P0HA57-F1
#
_cell.length_a   1.000
_cell.length_b   1.000
_cell.length_c   1.000
_cell.angle_alpha   90.00
_cell.angle_beta   90.00
_cell.angle_gamma   90.00
#
_symmetry.space_group_name_H-M   'P 1'
#
loop_
_entity.id
_entity.type
_entity.pdbx_description
1 polymer ?
#
loop_
_entity_poly.entity_id
_entity_poly.type
_entity_poly.pdbx_seq_one_letter_code
_entity_poly.pdbx_strand_id
1 'polypeptide(L)'
;MEIETEEILVDPATPSEVLTTGGYFFSQYGWFIFAGLVVLGIYWNKIQKHIDRWYDKRESRKYAEKYHKNPDLALERVEAMERARKKQQEELNRKALEHQEKMKERERQQLMEKIAKAEKQEGGNRLGNDSGPSNSKGFKSDYNPLMGDSSSRYKPPKRSGCSGGGCGGGK
;
A
#
# COMPACT_ATOMS: atom_id res chain seq x y z
N MET A 1 32.49 -57.38 76.04
CA MET A 1 33.09 -58.00 74.85
C MET A 1 32.53 -57.27 73.66
N GLU A 2 33.44 -56.82 72.80
CA GLU A 2 33.31 -55.71 71.87
C GLU A 2 32.18 -55.83 70.84
N ILE A 3 31.62 -54.67 70.48
CA ILE A 3 30.76 -54.47 69.32
C ILE A 3 31.56 -53.53 68.41
N GLU A 4 32.15 -54.05 67.33
CA GLU A 4 32.77 -53.25 66.26
C GLU A 4 32.51 -53.97 64.93
N THR A 5 31.38 -53.66 64.28
CA THR A 5 31.30 -52.88 63.03
C THR A 5 32.05 -53.50 61.86
N GLU A 6 31.37 -54.36 61.10
CA GLU A 6 31.80 -54.70 59.74
C GLU A 6 31.70 -53.44 58.87
N GLU A 7 32.85 -52.97 58.40
CA GLU A 7 32.96 -51.91 57.41
C GLU A 7 32.32 -52.36 56.09
N ILE A 8 31.18 -51.76 55.75
CA ILE A 8 30.60 -51.84 54.42
C ILE A 8 31.50 -51.03 53.50
N LEU A 9 32.45 -51.71 52.86
CA LEU A 9 33.31 -51.14 51.84
C LEU A 9 32.46 -50.86 50.59
N VAL A 10 31.98 -49.62 50.47
CA VAL A 10 31.25 -49.14 49.29
C VAL A 10 32.27 -48.98 48.17
N ASP A 11 32.33 -49.97 47.27
CA ASP A 11 33.14 -49.89 46.06
C ASP A 11 32.76 -48.65 45.24
N PRO A 12 33.71 -47.78 44.84
CA PRO A 12 33.41 -46.64 44.01
C PRO A 12 33.05 -47.14 42.62
N ALA A 13 31.76 -47.09 42.29
CA ALA A 13 31.24 -47.45 40.96
C ALA A 13 32.12 -46.82 39.87
N THR A 14 32.75 -47.66 39.07
CA THR A 14 33.61 -47.20 37.98
C THR A 14 32.77 -46.39 36.98
N PRO A 15 33.30 -45.28 36.42
CA PRO A 15 32.51 -44.40 35.54
C PRO A 15 31.96 -45.14 34.32
N SER A 16 32.60 -46.23 33.89
CA SER A 16 32.13 -47.11 32.83
C SER A 16 30.80 -47.80 33.15
N GLU A 17 30.57 -48.24 34.39
CA GLU A 17 29.34 -48.95 34.78
C GLU A 17 28.15 -48.00 34.98
N VAL A 18 28.41 -46.80 35.46
CA VAL A 18 27.40 -45.73 35.54
C VAL A 18 26.96 -45.31 34.13
N LEU A 19 27.91 -45.22 33.18
CA LEU A 19 27.60 -44.88 31.79
C LEU A 19 26.86 -45.99 31.05
N THR A 20 27.18 -47.27 31.26
CA THR A 20 26.44 -48.39 30.64
C THR A 20 25.03 -48.52 31.20
N THR A 21 24.88 -48.39 32.52
CA THR A 21 23.58 -48.41 33.19
C THR A 21 22.73 -47.21 32.77
N GLY A 22 23.29 -46.01 32.77
CA GLY A 22 22.63 -44.80 32.28
C GLY A 22 22.26 -44.87 30.79
N GLY A 23 23.14 -45.45 29.96
CA GLY A 23 22.88 -45.70 28.54
C GLY A 23 21.76 -46.70 28.30
N TYR A 24 21.65 -47.75 29.12
CA TYR A 24 20.55 -48.70 29.06
C TYR A 24 19.21 -48.06 29.45
N PHE A 25 19.19 -47.23 30.51
CA PHE A 25 18.01 -46.43 30.87
C PHE A 25 17.61 -45.48 29.74
N PHE A 26 18.56 -44.82 29.09
CA PHE A 26 18.26 -43.92 27.98
C PHE A 26 17.79 -44.68 26.73
N SER A 27 18.29 -45.89 26.48
CA SER A 27 17.84 -46.75 25.38
C SER A 27 16.39 -47.23 25.59
N GLN A 28 16.03 -47.63 26.82
CA GLN A 28 14.68 -48.10 27.14
C GLN A 28 13.66 -46.96 27.28
N TYR A 29 14.06 -45.81 27.83
CA TYR A 29 13.14 -44.71 28.15
C TYR A 29 13.29 -43.46 27.26
N GLY A 30 14.26 -43.44 26.35
CA GLY A 30 14.54 -42.29 25.48
C GLY A 30 13.35 -41.90 24.59
N TRP A 31 12.50 -42.87 24.24
CA TRP A 31 11.29 -42.62 23.47
C TRP A 31 10.26 -41.77 24.24
N PHE A 32 10.16 -41.92 25.57
CA PHE A 32 9.28 -41.08 26.39
C PHE A 32 9.76 -39.64 26.45
N ILE A 33 11.08 -39.43 26.54
CA ILE A 33 11.69 -38.09 26.52
C ILE A 33 11.42 -37.45 25.16
N PHE A 34 11.61 -38.18 24.07
CA PHE A 34 11.32 -37.70 22.72
C PHE A 34 9.83 -37.37 22.54
N ALA A 35 8.93 -38.26 22.98
CA ALA A 35 7.49 -38.02 22.94
C ALA A 35 7.10 -36.79 23.79
N GLY A 36 7.70 -36.63 24.96
CA GLY A 36 7.53 -35.46 25.82
C GLY A 36 7.93 -34.17 25.13
N LEU A 37 9.10 -34.13 24.48
CA LEU A 37 9.57 -32.97 23.73
C LEU A 37 8.66 -32.63 22.54
N VAL A 38 8.17 -33.63 21.82
CA VAL A 38 7.23 -33.42 20.69
C VAL A 38 5.92 -32.81 21.20
N VAL A 39 5.35 -33.34 22.28
CA VAL A 39 4.12 -32.81 22.89
C VAL A 39 4.36 -31.39 23.40
N LEU A 40 5.49 -31.14 24.08
CA LEU A 40 5.85 -29.82 24.58
C LEU A 40 5.99 -28.80 23.45
N GLY A 41 6.62 -29.18 22.34
CA GLY A 41 6.78 -28.32 21.16
C GLY A 41 5.44 -27.96 20.51
N ILE A 42 4.52 -28.92 20.38
CA ILE A 42 3.16 -28.67 19.87
C ILE A 42 2.38 -27.76 20.83
N TYR A 43 2.50 -28.02 22.13
CA TYR A 43 1.85 -27.23 23.18
C TYR A 43 2.37 -25.79 23.19
N TRP A 44 3.68 -25.60 23.09
CA TRP A 44 4.34 -24.30 23.03
C TRP A 44 3.88 -23.48 21.82
N ASN A 45 3.83 -24.10 20.63
CA ASN A 45 3.33 -23.46 19.41
C ASN A 45 1.86 -23.03 19.51
N LYS A 46 1.02 -23.79 20.23
CA LYS A 46 -0.37 -23.39 20.48
C LYS A 46 -0.46 -22.24 21.47
N ILE A 47 0.30 -22.29 22.56
CA ILE A 47 0.30 -21.23 23.58
C ILE A 47 0.79 -19.90 23.00
N GLN A 48 1.88 -19.91 22.22
CA GLN A 48 2.40 -18.69 21.59
C GLN A 48 1.31 -17.99 20.76
N LYS A 49 0.59 -18.74 19.91
CA LYS A 49 -0.53 -18.18 19.14
C LYS A 49 -1.65 -17.59 20.01
N HIS A 50 -1.92 -18.17 21.17
CA HIS A 50 -2.93 -17.63 22.09
C HIS A 50 -2.43 -16.36 22.81
N ILE A 51 -1.16 -16.34 23.19
CA ILE A 51 -0.50 -15.19 23.80
C ILE A 51 -0.44 -14.03 22.81
N ASP A 52 0.00 -14.27 21.58
CA ASP A 52 0.08 -13.25 20.51
C ASP A 52 -1.30 -12.63 20.26
N ARG A 53 -2.34 -13.46 20.09
CA ARG A 53 -3.72 -12.97 19.93
C ARG A 53 -4.21 -12.16 21.12
N TRP A 54 -3.79 -12.51 22.33
CA TRP A 54 -4.15 -11.77 23.53
C TRP A 54 -3.45 -10.41 23.59
N TYR A 55 -2.16 -10.35 23.20
CA TYR A 55 -1.43 -9.10 23.04
C TYR A 55 -2.06 -8.22 21.96
N ASP A 56 -2.32 -8.75 20.77
CA ASP A 56 -2.97 -8.03 19.66
C ASP A 56 -4.33 -7.46 20.09
N LYS A 57 -5.14 -8.25 20.81
CA LYS A 57 -6.44 -7.80 21.33
C LYS A 57 -6.28 -6.69 22.37
N ARG A 58 -5.23 -6.73 23.19
CA ARG A 58 -4.96 -5.68 24.17
C ARG A 58 -4.48 -4.39 23.49
N GLU A 59 -3.62 -4.50 22.49
CA GLU A 59 -3.11 -3.37 21.73
C GLU A 59 -4.21 -2.72 20.89
N SER A 60 -4.99 -3.51 20.17
CA SER A 60 -6.15 -2.99 19.42
C SER A 60 -7.17 -2.31 20.31
N ARG A 61 -7.41 -2.82 21.53
CA ARG A 61 -8.26 -2.13 22.52
C ARG A 61 -7.63 -0.81 22.99
N LYS A 62 -6.35 -0.79 23.34
CA LYS A 62 -5.66 0.46 23.71
C LYS A 62 -5.69 1.48 22.56
N TYR A 63 -5.50 1.03 21.32
CA TYR A 63 -5.62 1.85 20.12
C TYR A 63 -7.05 2.37 19.97
N ALA A 64 -8.05 1.50 19.98
CA ALA A 64 -9.45 1.89 19.89
C ALA A 64 -9.83 2.89 20.98
N GLU A 65 -9.38 2.69 22.22
CA GLU A 65 -9.62 3.64 23.30
C GLU A 65 -8.95 4.99 23.03
N LYS A 66 -7.68 4.99 22.63
CA LYS A 66 -6.96 6.23 22.33
C LYS A 66 -7.56 7.01 21.16
N TYR A 67 -8.04 6.32 20.13
CA TYR A 67 -8.55 6.98 18.92
C TYR A 67 -10.06 7.28 18.97
N HIS A 68 -10.87 6.52 19.73
CA HIS A 68 -12.31 6.77 19.85
C HIS A 68 -12.70 7.60 21.06
N LYS A 69 -11.93 7.57 22.17
CA LYS A 69 -12.26 8.33 23.39
C LYS A 69 -11.66 9.74 23.40
N ASN A 70 -10.63 10.02 22.58
CA ASN A 70 -9.99 11.33 22.54
C ASN A 70 -10.52 12.16 21.36
N PRO A 71 -11.45 13.12 21.60
CA PRO A 71 -11.97 13.99 20.54
C PRO A 71 -10.88 14.88 19.93
N ASP A 72 -9.86 15.25 20.70
CA ASP A 72 -8.78 16.15 20.25
C ASP A 72 -7.96 15.56 19.10
N LEU A 73 -7.67 14.25 19.13
CA LEU A 73 -6.96 13.57 18.05
C LEU A 73 -7.79 13.49 16.77
N ALA A 74 -9.12 13.41 16.90
CA ALA A 74 -10.01 13.45 15.74
C ALA A 74 -10.03 14.84 15.11
N LEU A 75 -10.04 15.90 15.93
CA LEU A 75 -9.96 17.29 15.49
C LEU A 75 -8.64 17.59 14.79
N GLU A 76 -7.50 17.17 15.35
CA GLU A 76 -6.18 17.35 14.72
C GLU A 76 -6.13 16.71 13.33
N ARG A 77 -6.71 15.52 13.18
CA ARG A 77 -6.80 14.83 11.88
C ARG A 77 -7.66 15.60 10.88
N VAL A 78 -8.81 16.11 11.33
CA VAL A 78 -9.69 16.93 10.48
C VAL A 78 -8.97 18.20 10.06
N GLU A 79 -8.31 18.89 10.98
CA GLU A 79 -7.55 20.10 10.70
C GLU A 79 -6.40 19.83 9.72
N ALA A 80 -5.67 18.72 9.88
CA ALA A 80 -4.63 18.32 8.94
C ALA A 80 -5.19 18.06 7.52
N MET A 81 -6.35 17.42 7.42
CA MET A 81 -7.04 17.22 6.13
C MET A 81 -7.50 18.54 5.52
N GLU A 82 -8.05 19.45 6.32
CA GLU A 82 -8.47 20.78 5.85
C GLU A 82 -7.30 21.62 5.37
N ARG A 83 -6.16 21.62 6.09
CA ARG A 83 -4.93 22.28 5.66
C ARG A 83 -4.43 21.72 4.33
N ALA A 84 -4.47 20.40 4.14
CA ALA A 84 -4.08 19.78 2.87
C ALA A 84 -5.01 20.20 1.72
N ARG A 85 -6.33 20.23 1.95
CA ARG A 85 -7.31 20.71 0.95
C ARG A 85 -7.09 22.16 0.59
N LYS A 86 -6.84 23.04 1.58
CA LYS A 86 -6.55 24.47 1.35
C LYS A 86 -5.32 24.65 0.46
N LYS A 87 -4.21 23.97 0.77
CA LYS A 87 -3.00 23.99 -0.06
C LYS A 87 -3.27 23.55 -1.51
N GLN A 88 -4.04 22.48 -1.70
CA GLN A 88 -4.41 22.03 -3.05
C GLN A 88 -5.27 23.06 -3.80
N GLN A 89 -6.23 23.69 -3.12
CA GLN A 89 -7.05 24.74 -3.72
C GLN A 89 -6.21 25.96 -4.12
N GLU A 90 -5.28 26.38 -3.27
CA GLU A 90 -4.36 27.48 -3.57
C GLU A 90 -3.49 27.18 -4.80
N GLU A 91 -2.93 25.98 -4.90
CA GLU A 91 -2.16 25.55 -6.08
C GLU A 91 -2.99 25.51 -7.36
N LEU A 92 -4.23 25.03 -7.27
CA LEU A 92 -5.15 25.00 -8.42
C LEU A 92 -5.55 26.41 -8.85
N ASN A 93 -5.83 27.29 -7.89
CA ASN A 93 -6.14 28.69 -8.17
C ASN A 93 -4.96 29.40 -8.83
N ARG A 94 -3.73 29.17 -8.35
CA ARG A 94 -2.51 29.72 -8.98
C ARG A 94 -2.38 29.27 -10.42
N LYS A 95 -2.51 27.96 -10.68
CA LYS A 95 -2.45 27.39 -12.04
C LYS A 95 -3.56 27.92 -12.94
N ALA A 96 -4.76 28.14 -12.40
CA ALA A 96 -5.88 28.70 -13.14
C ALA A 96 -5.60 30.14 -13.59
N LEU A 97 -5.02 30.97 -12.72
CA LEU A 97 -4.62 32.34 -13.04
C LEU A 97 -3.52 32.36 -14.12
N GLU A 98 -2.46 31.58 -13.95
CA GLU A 98 -1.37 31.46 -14.94
C GLU A 98 -1.90 31.00 -16.32
N HIS A 99 -2.86 30.08 -16.33
CA HIS A 99 -3.48 29.62 -17.57
C HIS A 99 -4.35 30.71 -18.20
N GLN A 100 -5.12 31.45 -17.39
CA GLN A 100 -5.96 32.54 -17.88
C GLN A 100 -5.11 33.65 -18.53
N GLU A 101 -3.97 34.00 -17.93
CA GLU A 101 -3.03 34.98 -18.51
C GLU A 101 -2.47 34.49 -19.84
N LYS A 102 -1.98 33.25 -19.90
CA LYS A 102 -1.47 32.64 -21.15
C LYS A 102 -2.53 32.58 -22.25
N MET A 103 -3.79 32.32 -21.90
CA MET A 103 -4.87 32.31 -22.88
C MET A 103 -5.15 33.72 -23.42
N LYS A 104 -5.17 34.75 -22.57
CA LYS A 104 -5.31 36.15 -23.00
C LYS A 104 -4.17 36.58 -23.92
N GLU A 105 -2.93 36.18 -23.63
CA GLU A 105 -1.78 36.46 -24.50
C GLU A 105 -1.92 35.80 -25.88
N ARG A 106 -2.31 34.52 -25.91
CA ARG A 106 -2.56 33.80 -27.17
C ARG A 106 -3.69 34.43 -27.98
N GLU A 107 -4.78 34.81 -27.33
CA GLU A 107 -5.90 35.50 -28.00
C GLU A 107 -5.43 36.82 -28.61
N ARG A 108 -4.65 37.63 -27.88
CA ARG A 108 -4.06 38.87 -28.41
C ARG A 108 -3.15 38.62 -29.61
N GLN A 109 -2.28 37.61 -29.55
CA GLN A 109 -1.41 37.24 -30.66
C GLN A 109 -2.21 36.79 -31.89
N GLN A 110 -3.24 35.96 -31.70
CA GLN A 110 -4.12 35.52 -32.78
C GLN A 110 -4.90 36.69 -33.40
N LEU A 111 -5.35 37.65 -32.60
CA LEU A 111 -6.01 38.85 -33.11
C LEU A 111 -5.05 39.70 -33.95
N MET A 112 -3.81 39.91 -33.47
CA MET A 112 -2.77 40.63 -34.22
C MET A 112 -2.42 39.92 -35.54
N GLU A 113 -2.29 38.59 -35.52
CA GLU A 113 -2.02 37.80 -36.72
C GLU A 113 -3.18 37.89 -37.72
N LYS A 114 -4.43 37.86 -37.26
CA LYS A 114 -5.62 38.04 -38.11
C LYS A 114 -5.66 39.42 -38.74
N ILE A 115 -5.34 40.47 -37.99
CA ILE A 115 -5.26 41.84 -38.50
C ILE A 115 -4.16 41.93 -39.55
N ALA A 116 -2.95 41.42 -39.27
CA ALA A 116 -1.83 41.43 -40.21
C ALA A 116 -2.11 40.61 -41.48
N LYS A 117 -2.83 39.49 -41.36
CA LYS A 117 -3.30 38.69 -42.51
C LYS A 117 -4.35 39.44 -43.33
N ALA A 118 -5.31 40.10 -42.68
CA ALA A 118 -6.32 40.91 -43.35
C ALA A 118 -5.71 42.11 -44.09
N GLU A 119 -4.72 42.78 -43.50
CA GLU A 119 -3.97 43.86 -44.14
C GLU A 119 -3.14 43.37 -45.34
N LYS A 120 -2.50 42.20 -45.23
CA LYS A 120 -1.80 41.58 -46.38
C LYS A 120 -2.76 41.07 -47.47
N GLN A 121 -4.01 40.82 -47.11
CA GLN A 121 -5.05 40.31 -47.99
C GLN A 121 -5.96 41.46 -48.46
N GLU A 122 -5.36 42.56 -48.93
CA GLU A 122 -6.04 43.67 -49.62
C GLU A 122 -6.73 43.27 -50.95
N GLY A 123 -6.62 42.00 -51.36
CA GLY A 123 -7.36 41.42 -52.50
C GLY A 123 -8.44 40.45 -52.03
N GLY A 124 -9.71 40.85 -52.16
CA GLY A 124 -10.87 40.05 -51.75
C GLY A 124 -10.97 38.71 -52.48
N ASN A 125 -10.89 37.61 -51.73
CA ASN A 125 -11.21 36.28 -52.25
C ASN A 125 -12.74 36.11 -52.33
N ARG A 126 -13.26 35.83 -53.53
CA ARG A 126 -14.67 35.47 -53.75
C ARG A 126 -15.00 34.20 -52.96
N LEU A 127 -15.80 34.36 -51.90
CA LEU A 127 -16.47 33.24 -51.21
C LEU A 127 -17.41 32.55 -52.22
N GLY A 128 -17.03 31.36 -52.71
CA GLY A 128 -17.97 30.54 -53.49
C GLY A 128 -17.41 29.74 -54.67
N ASN A 129 -16.10 29.68 -54.91
CA ASN A 129 -15.57 28.87 -56.01
C ASN A 129 -14.55 27.84 -55.52
N ASP A 130 -15.05 26.84 -54.79
CA ASP A 130 -14.30 25.61 -54.53
C ASP A 130 -15.19 24.42 -54.87
N SER A 131 -15.37 24.22 -56.17
CA SER A 131 -15.78 22.94 -56.76
C SER A 131 -14.57 22.00 -56.81
N GLY A 132 -13.85 21.85 -55.71
CA GLY A 132 -12.89 20.77 -55.46
C GLY A 132 -13.61 19.63 -54.73
N PRO A 133 -13.25 18.36 -54.96
CA PRO A 133 -13.98 17.23 -54.40
C PRO A 133 -13.90 17.32 -52.88
N SER A 134 -15.01 17.68 -52.23
CA SER A 134 -15.12 17.57 -50.78
C SER A 134 -15.03 16.10 -50.46
N ASN A 135 -13.84 15.67 -50.06
CA ASN A 135 -13.65 14.42 -49.34
C ASN A 135 -14.24 14.67 -47.95
N SER A 136 -15.56 14.81 -47.90
CA SER A 136 -16.35 14.83 -46.69
C SER A 136 -16.25 13.43 -46.10
N LYS A 137 -15.14 13.18 -45.41
CA LYS A 137 -15.11 12.16 -44.37
C LYS A 137 -16.30 12.48 -43.48
N GLY A 138 -17.34 11.66 -43.60
CA GLY A 138 -18.58 11.83 -42.86
C GLY A 138 -18.28 12.18 -41.42
N PHE A 139 -19.02 13.15 -40.88
CA PHE A 139 -18.97 13.49 -39.47
C PHE A 139 -18.92 12.20 -38.68
N LYS A 140 -17.84 12.00 -37.91
CA LYS A 140 -17.77 10.86 -36.99
C LYS A 140 -19.06 10.91 -36.16
N SER A 141 -19.73 9.77 -36.01
CA SER A 141 -21.02 9.63 -35.30
C SER A 141 -21.03 10.26 -33.90
N ASP A 142 -19.84 10.48 -33.34
CA ASP A 142 -19.64 10.95 -31.96
C ASP A 142 -19.38 12.47 -31.89
N TYR A 143 -19.42 13.19 -33.02
CA TYR A 143 -19.22 14.63 -33.05
C TYR A 143 -20.56 15.37 -32.91
N ASN A 144 -21.09 15.44 -31.69
CA ASN A 144 -22.17 16.36 -31.38
C ASN A 144 -21.56 17.76 -31.12
N PRO A 145 -21.79 18.77 -31.98
CA PRO A 145 -21.21 20.10 -31.81
C PRO A 145 -21.71 20.83 -30.56
N LEU A 146 -22.80 20.35 -29.94
CA LEU A 146 -23.32 20.87 -28.68
C LEU A 146 -22.77 20.13 -27.44
N MET A 147 -22.27 18.91 -27.62
CA MET A 147 -21.77 18.03 -26.55
C MET A 147 -20.48 17.40 -27.07
N GLY A 148 -19.38 18.16 -27.02
CA GLY A 148 -18.07 17.65 -27.39
C GLY A 148 -17.81 16.29 -26.72
N ASP A 149 -17.13 15.41 -27.45
CA ASP A 149 -16.84 14.03 -27.03
C ASP A 149 -16.47 13.96 -25.53
N SER A 150 -17.41 13.46 -24.72
CA SER A 150 -17.27 13.33 -23.27
C SER A 150 -16.20 12.28 -22.87
N SER A 151 -15.46 11.73 -23.84
CA SER A 151 -14.38 10.76 -23.62
C SER A 151 -13.05 11.38 -23.19
N SER A 152 -12.86 12.71 -23.27
CA SER A 152 -11.66 13.40 -22.76
C SER A 152 -11.67 13.54 -21.22
N ARG A 153 -11.84 12.43 -20.52
CA ARG A 153 -11.42 12.33 -19.13
C ARG A 153 -9.95 11.96 -19.16
N TYR A 154 -9.10 12.82 -18.59
CA TYR A 154 -7.74 12.44 -18.26
C TYR A 154 -7.78 11.12 -17.48
N LYS A 155 -7.40 10.02 -18.15
CA LYS A 155 -7.18 8.74 -17.48
C LYS A 155 -5.78 8.83 -16.90
N PRO A 156 -5.61 8.85 -15.56
CA PRO A 156 -4.29 8.84 -14.99
C PRO A 156 -3.52 7.64 -15.57
N PRO A 157 -2.25 7.81 -15.95
CA PRO A 157 -1.45 6.71 -16.45
C PRO A 157 -1.53 5.56 -15.44
N LYS A 158 -1.96 4.38 -15.89
CA LYS A 158 -1.97 3.20 -15.05
C LYS A 158 -0.53 3.04 -14.52
N ARG A 159 -0.36 3.05 -13.20
CA ARG A 159 0.93 2.76 -12.56
C ARG A 159 1.26 1.29 -12.80
N SER A 160 1.62 0.92 -14.02
CA SER A 160 2.05 -0.42 -14.38
C SER A 160 3.55 -0.41 -14.64
N GLY A 161 4.31 -0.40 -13.55
CA GLY A 161 5.65 -0.99 -13.49
C GLY A 161 5.61 -2.45 -13.01
N CYS A 162 4.43 -3.08 -12.97
CA CYS A 162 4.29 -4.49 -12.63
C CYS A 162 3.47 -5.17 -13.74
N SER A 163 4.18 -5.78 -14.69
CA SER A 163 3.64 -6.83 -15.54
C SER A 163 3.42 -8.07 -14.68
N GLY A 164 2.29 -8.13 -13.97
CA GLY A 164 1.98 -9.25 -13.09
C GLY A 164 1.10 -8.77 -11.96
N GLY A 165 -0.17 -9.19 -11.98
CA GLY A 165 -1.15 -8.80 -10.98
C GLY A 165 -0.71 -9.16 -9.57
N GLY A 166 -1.01 -8.27 -8.63
CA GLY A 166 -0.79 -8.56 -7.21
C GLY A 166 -0.43 -7.35 -6.35
N CYS A 167 -1.14 -6.23 -6.49
CA CYS A 167 -1.04 -5.14 -5.50
C CYS A 167 -2.45 -4.74 -5.06
N GLY A 168 -2.96 -5.44 -4.05
CA GLY A 168 -4.18 -5.06 -3.33
C GLY A 168 -5.04 -6.26 -2.94
N GLY A 169 -4.98 -6.66 -1.67
CA GLY A 169 -5.94 -7.61 -1.09
C GLY A 169 -5.28 -8.58 -0.13
N GLY A 170 -5.36 -8.28 1.17
CA GLY A 170 -4.82 -9.12 2.22
C GLY A 170 -5.55 -10.44 2.42
N LYS A 171 -4.81 -11.38 2.99
CA LYS A 171 -5.16 -12.24 4.12
C LYS A 171 -3.90 -12.50 4.91
#